data_AF-A0A523ZY78-F1
#
_entry.id   AF-A0A523ZY78-F1
#
_cell.length_a   1.000
_cell.length_b   1.000
_cell.length_c   1.000
_cell.angle_alpha   90.00
_cell.angle_beta   90.00
_cell.angle_gamma   90.00
#
_symmetry.space_group_name_H-M   'P 1'
#
loop_
_entity.id
_entity.type
_entity.pdbx_description
1 polymer ?
#
loop_
_entity_poly.entity_id
_entity_poly.type
_entity_poly.pdbx_seq_one_letter_code
_entity_poly.pdbx_strand_id
1 'polypeptide(L)'
;VKEHGGIPFVTDTTTAPYYFYGSRSTAQFHLETAAANGFTAESMGCPIIISDGTYGTEDIRVEIPDGILLKESYMAKSIADADAMIVVSHFKGHGSGVYGGSIKNVAIGCSSKRGKLNVHLTTHPEVGWNTWSFQGENCAGKECPDATLCDNMCPVHAMKVKEDHMEWDRDACIGCFGHQRPFYRCDLWGREKYEDWRTWFLIAMGDAATGYVRHLGPENIGYLTYAIDITPACDCVPGSDRPVIPNLGVLASRDMVAIDVAALDMADKAPGIPGSAAEEKEVMDPGSEKFTSIVGMSQWVTANTAARLGAGSKDYELVQPPVSDDEAAFCYPRFSPERPSGYYLGQGVEKFGGWVPEGGFRYNMEPSIPYSELEKR
;
A
#
# COMPACT_ATOMS: atom_id res chain seq x y z
N VAL A 1 -17.45 -8.87 -10.10
CA VAL A 1 -18.34 -7.68 -9.85
C VAL A 1 -19.35 -7.45 -10.97
N LYS A 2 -18.91 -7.13 -12.20
CA LYS A 2 -19.82 -6.86 -13.33
C LYS A 2 -20.79 -8.00 -13.67
N GLU A 3 -20.30 -9.24 -13.63
CA GLU A 3 -21.14 -10.45 -13.87
C GLU A 3 -22.26 -10.61 -12.84
N HIS A 4 -22.12 -10.01 -11.66
CA HIS A 4 -23.15 -9.97 -10.62
C HIS A 4 -24.00 -8.68 -10.67
N GLY A 5 -23.91 -7.90 -11.76
CA GLY A 5 -24.71 -6.68 -11.96
C GLY A 5 -24.16 -5.40 -11.30
N GLY A 6 -22.99 -5.47 -10.65
CA GLY A 6 -22.37 -4.30 -10.02
C GLY A 6 -21.76 -3.33 -11.03
N ILE A 7 -21.62 -2.05 -10.63
CA ILE A 7 -21.01 -0.96 -11.41
C ILE A 7 -19.69 -0.56 -10.72
N PRO A 8 -18.57 -1.27 -10.96
CA PRO A 8 -17.34 -1.05 -10.23
C PRO A 8 -16.60 0.21 -10.68
N PHE A 9 -15.79 0.75 -9.77
CA PHE A 9 -14.67 1.63 -10.04
C PHE A 9 -13.49 1.20 -9.16
N VAL A 10 -12.26 1.44 -9.61
CA VAL A 10 -11.05 1.33 -8.79
C VAL A 10 -10.76 2.70 -8.20
N THR A 11 -10.29 2.74 -6.96
CA THR A 11 -10.00 4.01 -6.31
C THR A 11 -8.79 3.95 -5.38
N ASP A 12 -8.17 5.10 -5.22
CA ASP A 12 -7.31 5.47 -4.09
C ASP A 12 -7.66 6.93 -3.71
N THR A 13 -6.97 7.50 -2.74
CA THR A 13 -7.14 8.88 -2.27
C THR A 13 -5.82 9.63 -2.38
N THR A 14 -5.88 10.96 -2.50
CA THR A 14 -4.68 11.79 -2.55
C THR A 14 -3.87 11.64 -1.26
N THR A 15 -2.55 11.68 -1.38
CA THR A 15 -1.65 11.66 -0.24
C THR A 15 -1.45 13.08 0.30
N ALA A 16 -1.09 13.20 1.58
CA ALA A 16 -0.32 14.38 1.99
C ALA A 16 1.00 14.40 1.19
N PRO A 17 1.68 15.55 1.07
CA PRO A 17 2.96 15.64 0.37
C PRO A 17 3.90 14.48 0.66
N TYR A 18 4.09 14.06 1.93
CA TYR A 18 4.92 12.93 2.43
C TYR A 18 6.42 12.95 2.03
N TYR A 19 6.70 13.38 0.82
CA TYR A 19 7.96 13.58 0.18
C TYR A 19 7.82 14.73 -0.81
N PHE A 20 8.85 15.55 -0.94
CA PHE A 20 8.82 16.75 -1.78
C PHE A 20 8.70 16.47 -3.30
N TYR A 21 8.83 15.20 -3.72
CA TYR A 21 8.52 14.74 -5.09
C TYR A 21 7.37 13.72 -5.13
N GLY A 22 6.44 13.76 -4.17
CA GLY A 22 5.29 12.87 -4.13
C GLY A 22 4.25 13.17 -5.22
N SER A 23 4.12 12.27 -6.20
CA SER A 23 3.21 12.42 -7.35
C SER A 23 1.75 12.04 -7.05
N ARG A 24 1.38 11.72 -5.81
CA ARG A 24 -0.01 11.38 -5.43
C ARG A 24 -0.73 12.50 -4.67
N SER A 25 -0.17 13.70 -4.68
CA SER A 25 -0.65 14.84 -3.88
C SER A 25 -1.90 15.54 -4.43
N THR A 26 -2.20 15.33 -5.72
CA THR A 26 -3.41 15.80 -6.41
C THR A 26 -3.99 14.67 -7.27
N ALA A 27 -5.28 14.73 -7.59
CA ALA A 27 -5.91 13.68 -8.38
C ALA A 27 -5.28 13.49 -9.77
N GLN A 28 -4.90 14.59 -10.43
CA GLN A 28 -4.28 14.54 -11.75
C GLN A 28 -2.96 13.75 -11.74
N PHE A 29 -2.01 14.16 -10.88
CA PHE A 29 -0.72 13.48 -10.81
C PHE A 29 -0.85 12.04 -10.30
N HIS A 30 -1.85 11.77 -9.45
CA HIS A 30 -2.13 10.42 -9.00
C HIS A 30 -2.57 9.54 -10.18
N LEU A 31 -3.49 10.00 -11.03
CA LEU A 31 -3.92 9.24 -12.22
C LEU A 31 -2.77 9.01 -13.20
N GLU A 32 -1.89 10.00 -13.39
CA GLU A 32 -0.65 9.83 -14.18
C GLU A 32 0.26 8.74 -13.58
N THR A 33 0.41 8.74 -12.24
CA THR A 33 1.18 7.72 -11.51
C THR A 33 0.54 6.34 -11.64
N ALA A 34 -0.78 6.24 -11.53
CA ALA A 34 -1.53 4.99 -11.68
C ALA A 34 -1.33 4.41 -13.08
N ALA A 35 -1.48 5.24 -14.12
CA ALA A 35 -1.27 4.85 -15.51
C ALA A 35 0.17 4.39 -15.77
N ALA A 36 1.18 5.08 -15.22
CA ALA A 36 2.58 4.68 -15.33
C ALA A 36 2.87 3.31 -14.70
N ASN A 37 2.06 2.87 -13.73
CA ASN A 37 2.13 1.56 -13.09
C ASN A 37 1.19 0.52 -13.73
N GLY A 38 0.58 0.84 -14.88
CA GLY A 38 -0.31 -0.07 -15.61
C GLY A 38 -1.74 -0.12 -15.08
N PHE A 39 -2.11 0.73 -14.11
CA PHE A 39 -3.49 0.89 -13.67
C PHE A 39 -4.18 1.93 -14.56
N THR A 40 -4.91 1.45 -15.56
CA THR A 40 -5.76 2.26 -16.42
C THR A 40 -7.18 1.71 -16.40
N ALA A 41 -8.15 2.47 -16.91
CA ALA A 41 -9.53 1.99 -16.98
C ALA A 41 -9.67 0.74 -17.87
N GLU A 42 -8.82 0.63 -18.88
CA GLU A 42 -8.77 -0.50 -19.81
C GLU A 42 -8.18 -1.76 -19.15
N SER A 43 -7.08 -1.63 -18.38
CA SER A 43 -6.47 -2.77 -17.70
C SER A 43 -7.29 -3.25 -16.51
N MET A 44 -7.91 -2.32 -15.77
CA MET A 44 -8.80 -2.64 -14.65
C MET A 44 -10.22 -3.01 -15.10
N GLY A 45 -10.53 -2.77 -16.38
CA GLY A 45 -11.86 -2.98 -16.94
C GLY A 45 -12.95 -2.10 -16.32
N CYS A 46 -12.63 -1.03 -15.59
CA CYS A 46 -13.57 -0.09 -15.00
C CYS A 46 -12.90 1.27 -14.69
N PRO A 47 -13.66 2.36 -14.47
CA PRO A 47 -13.07 3.68 -14.20
C PRO A 47 -12.15 3.68 -12.98
N ILE A 48 -11.11 4.50 -13.03
CA ILE A 48 -10.29 4.83 -11.87
C ILE A 48 -10.72 6.21 -11.37
N ILE A 49 -11.06 6.31 -10.08
CA ILE A 49 -11.54 7.52 -9.42
C ILE A 49 -10.60 7.85 -8.27
N ILE A 50 -10.30 9.14 -8.07
CA ILE A 50 -9.62 9.61 -6.85
C ILE A 50 -10.70 10.12 -5.90
N SER A 51 -10.95 9.36 -4.84
CA SER A 51 -12.21 9.46 -4.08
C SER A 51 -12.33 10.64 -3.14
N ASP A 52 -11.25 11.38 -2.90
CA ASP A 52 -11.21 12.58 -2.05
C ASP A 52 -11.10 13.89 -2.86
N GLY A 53 -11.39 13.83 -4.16
CA GLY A 53 -11.44 14.99 -5.05
C GLY A 53 -10.07 15.48 -5.51
N THR A 54 -10.05 16.58 -6.28
CA THR A 54 -8.82 17.07 -6.94
C THR A 54 -7.68 17.35 -5.98
N TYR A 55 -8.00 17.92 -4.80
CA TYR A 55 -7.01 18.36 -3.81
C TYR A 55 -7.07 17.58 -2.49
N GLY A 56 -7.91 16.55 -2.39
CA GLY A 56 -8.06 15.74 -1.18
C GLY A 56 -8.98 16.34 -0.12
N THR A 57 -9.90 17.21 -0.52
CA THR A 57 -10.79 17.99 0.35
C THR A 57 -12.22 17.44 0.41
N GLU A 58 -12.56 16.46 -0.43
CA GLU A 58 -13.91 15.89 -0.50
C GLU A 58 -14.02 14.68 0.43
N ASP A 59 -14.64 14.91 1.59
CA ASP A 59 -14.78 13.88 2.60
C ASP A 59 -16.05 14.06 3.44
N ILE A 60 -16.37 13.01 4.18
CA ILE A 60 -17.35 13.05 5.26
C ILE A 60 -16.65 12.86 6.59
N ARG A 61 -17.25 13.43 7.63
CA ARG A 61 -16.85 13.15 9.00
C ARG A 61 -17.51 11.86 9.47
N VAL A 62 -16.70 10.95 10.01
CA VAL A 62 -17.14 9.68 10.59
C VAL A 62 -16.88 9.74 12.09
N GLU A 63 -17.94 9.62 12.88
CA GLU A 63 -17.86 9.65 14.35
C GLU A 63 -17.36 8.31 14.90
N ILE A 64 -16.48 8.37 15.90
CA ILE A 64 -15.89 7.21 16.59
C ILE A 64 -15.92 7.50 18.10
N PRO A 65 -17.12 7.66 18.71
CA PRO A 65 -17.23 8.15 20.10
C PRO A 65 -16.52 7.23 21.11
N ASP A 66 -16.50 5.93 20.85
CA ASP A 66 -15.84 4.89 21.64
C ASP A 66 -14.39 4.61 21.19
N GLY A 67 -13.85 5.36 20.23
CA GLY A 67 -12.46 5.23 19.78
C GLY A 67 -11.49 5.46 20.92
N ILE A 68 -10.38 4.71 20.90
CA ILE A 68 -9.38 4.70 21.97
C ILE A 68 -8.66 6.04 22.04
N LEU A 69 -8.33 6.62 20.88
CA LEU A 69 -7.65 7.90 20.74
C LEU A 69 -8.48 8.89 19.90
N LEU A 70 -8.87 8.50 18.68
CA LEU A 70 -9.67 9.35 17.79
C LEU A 70 -11.15 9.33 18.21
N LYS A 71 -11.80 10.50 18.16
CA LYS A 71 -13.25 10.63 18.33
C LYS A 71 -14.01 10.83 17.03
N GLU A 72 -13.30 11.17 15.98
CA GLU A 72 -13.80 11.32 14.63
C GLU A 72 -12.64 11.07 13.66
N SER A 73 -12.96 10.70 12.43
CA SER A 73 -12.02 10.66 11.30
C SER A 73 -12.72 11.12 10.02
N TYR A 74 -11.97 11.25 8.92
CA TYR A 74 -12.48 11.85 7.69
C TYR A 74 -12.28 10.93 6.49
N MET A 75 -13.39 10.33 6.04
CA MET A 75 -13.45 9.33 4.98
C MET A 75 -13.72 10.00 3.64
N ALA A 76 -13.00 9.59 2.60
CA ALA A 76 -13.17 10.10 1.25
C ALA A 76 -14.61 9.90 0.74
N LYS A 77 -15.19 10.95 0.15
CA LYS A 77 -16.63 11.02 -0.13
C LYS A 77 -17.12 9.89 -1.03
N SER A 78 -16.42 9.60 -2.12
CA SER A 78 -16.86 8.58 -3.08
C SER A 78 -16.76 7.16 -2.53
N ILE A 79 -15.87 6.91 -1.55
CA ILE A 79 -15.82 5.61 -0.86
C ILE A 79 -16.99 5.52 0.13
N ALA A 80 -17.27 6.60 0.87
CA ALA A 80 -18.40 6.64 1.81
C ALA A 80 -19.76 6.46 1.12
N ASP A 81 -19.89 6.90 -0.13
CA ASP A 81 -21.12 6.75 -0.92
C ASP A 81 -21.26 5.38 -1.61
N ALA A 82 -20.23 4.52 -1.56
CA ALA A 82 -20.25 3.24 -2.25
C ALA A 82 -21.14 2.21 -1.52
N ASP A 83 -21.90 1.41 -2.27
CA ASP A 83 -22.75 0.35 -1.71
C ASP A 83 -21.95 -0.78 -1.07
N ALA A 84 -20.74 -1.03 -1.57
CA ALA A 84 -19.85 -2.09 -1.12
C ALA A 84 -18.40 -1.79 -1.53
N MET A 85 -17.43 -2.39 -0.82
CA MET A 85 -16.00 -2.19 -1.08
C MET A 85 -15.26 -3.54 -1.10
N ILE A 86 -14.32 -3.69 -2.04
CA ILE A 86 -13.32 -4.76 -2.01
C ILE A 86 -11.97 -4.10 -1.74
N VAL A 87 -11.41 -4.36 -0.57
CA VAL A 87 -10.11 -3.83 -0.14
C VAL A 87 -9.01 -4.74 -0.69
N VAL A 88 -8.19 -4.23 -1.59
CA VAL A 88 -7.06 -4.96 -2.16
C VAL A 88 -5.77 -4.41 -1.57
N SER A 89 -5.08 -5.24 -0.78
CA SER A 89 -3.91 -4.84 0.01
C SER A 89 -2.66 -5.62 -0.40
N HIS A 90 -1.51 -4.96 -0.32
CA HIS A 90 -0.21 -5.62 -0.34
C HIS A 90 0.32 -5.73 1.10
N PHE A 91 0.56 -6.96 1.55
CA PHE A 91 1.06 -7.24 2.89
C PHE A 91 2.58 -7.18 2.94
N LYS A 92 3.11 -6.25 3.73
CA LYS A 92 4.55 -5.93 3.80
C LYS A 92 4.90 -5.10 5.04
N GLY A 93 6.17 -4.74 5.23
CA GLY A 93 6.62 -3.88 6.32
C GLY A 93 6.24 -2.40 6.15
N HIS A 94 6.22 -1.64 7.25
CA HIS A 94 5.92 -0.21 7.25
C HIS A 94 6.68 0.54 8.38
N GLY A 95 7.48 1.56 8.04
CA GLY A 95 8.40 2.19 9.00
C GLY A 95 7.76 2.78 10.27
N SER A 96 6.59 3.40 10.17
CA SER A 96 5.84 3.92 11.34
C SER A 96 4.62 3.05 11.69
N GLY A 97 4.28 2.09 10.84
CA GLY A 97 3.02 1.31 10.90
C GLY A 97 3.25 -0.14 11.29
N VAL A 98 4.52 -0.53 11.44
CA VAL A 98 5.03 -1.90 11.58
C VAL A 98 4.84 -2.74 10.32
N TYR A 99 3.60 -2.87 9.85
CA TYR A 99 3.24 -3.53 8.61
C TYR A 99 2.17 -2.74 7.84
N GLY A 100 2.05 -3.02 6.54
CA GLY A 100 0.93 -2.65 5.69
C GLY A 100 0.06 -3.87 5.45
N GLY A 101 -1.25 -3.69 5.49
CA GLY A 101 -2.27 -4.72 5.33
C GLY A 101 -3.63 -4.07 5.14
N SER A 102 -4.70 -4.83 5.32
CA SER A 102 -6.08 -4.36 5.17
C SER A 102 -6.42 -3.24 6.15
N ILE A 103 -5.99 -3.32 7.42
CA ILE A 103 -6.27 -2.28 8.42
C ILE A 103 -5.66 -0.94 7.99
N LYS A 104 -4.39 -0.94 7.58
CA LYS A 104 -3.71 0.27 7.10
C LYS A 104 -4.34 0.79 5.82
N ASN A 105 -4.78 -0.10 4.92
CA ASN A 105 -5.42 0.28 3.67
C ASN A 105 -6.75 0.98 3.94
N VAL A 106 -7.60 0.41 4.80
CA VAL A 106 -8.85 1.07 5.20
C VAL A 106 -8.56 2.39 5.93
N ALA A 107 -7.69 2.40 6.94
CA ALA A 107 -7.41 3.60 7.73
C ALA A 107 -6.82 4.75 6.92
N ILE A 108 -5.87 4.48 6.01
CA ILE A 108 -5.11 5.50 5.29
C ILE A 108 -5.61 5.67 3.85
N GLY A 109 -5.87 4.57 3.15
CA GLY A 109 -6.33 4.54 1.76
C GLY A 109 -7.77 5.03 1.60
N CYS A 110 -8.65 4.83 2.60
CA CYS A 110 -10.00 5.40 2.57
C CYS A 110 -10.09 6.83 3.14
N SER A 111 -9.02 7.31 3.79
CA SER A 111 -9.01 8.66 4.38
C SER A 111 -8.81 9.74 3.32
N SER A 112 -9.46 10.89 3.47
CA SER A 112 -9.07 12.09 2.73
C SER A 112 -7.73 12.65 3.20
N LYS A 113 -7.23 13.72 2.60
CA LYS A 113 -6.02 14.40 3.10
C LYS A 113 -6.19 14.86 4.56
N ARG A 114 -7.37 15.38 4.90
CA ARG A 114 -7.73 15.74 6.30
C ARG A 114 -7.75 14.52 7.21
N GLY A 115 -8.32 13.40 6.77
CA GLY A 115 -8.34 12.14 7.51
C GLY A 115 -6.93 11.60 7.77
N LYS A 116 -6.06 11.67 6.76
CA LYS A 116 -4.65 11.29 6.90
C LYS A 116 -3.93 12.15 7.93
N LEU A 117 -4.12 13.48 7.94
CA LEU A 117 -3.52 14.35 8.96
C LEU A 117 -4.03 14.03 10.37
N ASN A 118 -5.33 13.74 10.49
CA ASN A 118 -5.96 13.33 11.74
C ASN A 118 -5.38 12.00 12.28
N VAL A 119 -5.34 10.94 11.46
CA VAL A 119 -4.76 9.64 11.84
C VAL A 119 -3.27 9.75 12.18
N HIS A 120 -2.53 10.57 11.43
CA HIS A 120 -1.12 10.82 11.70
C HIS A 120 -0.87 11.78 12.87
N LEU A 121 -1.91 12.25 13.57
CA LEU A 121 -1.78 13.08 14.77
C LEU A 121 -0.92 14.33 14.58
N THR A 122 -0.83 14.87 13.36
CA THR A 122 0.18 15.88 13.00
C THR A 122 -0.02 17.19 13.74
N THR A 123 -1.26 17.47 14.15
CA THR A 123 -1.67 18.65 14.91
C THR A 123 -2.20 18.31 16.31
N HIS A 124 -1.93 17.10 16.83
CA HIS A 124 -2.36 16.71 18.18
C HIS A 124 -1.74 17.66 19.23
N PRO A 125 -2.48 18.15 20.22
CA PRO A 125 -1.99 19.16 21.18
C PRO A 125 -0.81 18.69 22.05
N GLU A 126 -0.59 17.38 22.15
CA GLU A 126 0.51 16.82 22.96
C GLU A 126 1.64 16.19 22.15
N VAL A 127 1.34 15.53 21.02
CA VAL A 127 2.31 14.75 20.23
C VAL A 127 2.41 15.23 18.78
N GLY A 128 1.59 16.21 18.40
CA GLY A 128 1.63 16.83 17.08
C GLY A 128 2.91 17.62 16.89
N TRP A 129 3.33 17.76 15.64
CA TRP A 129 4.66 18.26 15.31
C TRP A 129 4.87 19.70 15.75
N ASN A 130 3.82 20.51 15.71
CA ASN A 130 3.83 21.89 16.23
C ASN A 130 4.23 21.98 17.72
N THR A 131 4.23 20.86 18.45
CA THR A 131 4.67 20.78 19.85
C THR A 131 6.11 20.30 20.02
N TRP A 132 6.79 19.93 18.93
CA TRP A 132 8.16 19.41 18.95
C TRP A 132 9.16 20.55 18.95
N SER A 133 10.31 20.32 19.57
CA SER A 133 11.41 21.28 19.55
C SER A 133 11.94 21.51 18.13
N PHE A 134 12.39 22.74 17.86
CA PHE A 134 12.87 23.16 16.55
C PHE A 134 14.18 23.92 16.68
N GLN A 135 15.22 23.45 16.00
CA GLN A 135 16.58 23.99 16.01
C GLN A 135 16.86 24.66 14.66
N GLY A 136 16.18 25.78 14.39
CA GLY A 136 16.27 26.49 13.11
C GLY A 136 17.69 26.95 12.76
N GLU A 137 18.53 27.18 13.78
CA GLU A 137 19.95 27.53 13.71
C GLU A 137 20.83 26.45 13.07
N ASN A 138 20.39 25.19 13.04
CA ASN A 138 21.11 24.10 12.38
C ASN A 138 20.99 24.18 10.83
N CYS A 139 20.09 25.02 10.30
CA CYS A 139 19.91 25.17 8.86
C CYS A 139 21.03 26.04 8.27
N ALA A 140 21.66 25.59 7.19
CA ALA A 140 22.72 26.34 6.48
C ALA A 140 22.21 27.58 5.70
N GLY A 141 20.94 27.96 5.84
CA GLY A 141 20.37 29.15 5.21
C GLY A 141 20.35 29.11 3.68
N LYS A 142 20.40 30.29 3.04
CA LYS A 142 20.20 30.45 1.58
C LYS A 142 21.31 29.86 0.72
N GLU A 143 22.51 29.68 1.28
CA GLU A 143 23.62 29.05 0.55
C GLU A 143 23.43 27.52 0.40
N CYS A 144 22.47 26.93 1.13
CA CYS A 144 22.15 25.52 1.01
C CYS A 144 21.61 25.19 -0.40
N PRO A 145 22.15 24.17 -1.10
CA PRO A 145 21.61 23.73 -2.40
C PRO A 145 20.12 23.37 -2.36
N ASP A 146 19.61 22.92 -1.21
CA ASP A 146 18.21 22.55 -1.01
C ASP A 146 17.34 23.72 -0.47
N ALA A 147 17.88 24.94 -0.31
CA ALA A 147 17.16 26.08 0.26
C ALA A 147 15.86 26.37 -0.50
N THR A 148 15.93 26.39 -1.84
CA THR A 148 14.76 26.62 -2.70
C THR A 148 13.72 25.53 -2.56
N LEU A 149 14.15 24.27 -2.42
CA LEU A 149 13.26 23.12 -2.22
C LEU A 149 12.51 23.23 -0.89
N CYS A 150 13.24 23.53 0.20
CA CYS A 150 12.68 23.71 1.54
C CYS A 150 11.68 24.87 1.62
N ASP A 151 11.94 25.98 0.92
CA ASP A 151 11.06 27.15 0.91
C ASP A 151 9.79 26.87 0.09
N ASN A 152 9.93 26.27 -1.10
CA ASN A 152 8.82 26.06 -2.04
C ASN A 152 7.90 24.89 -1.71
N MET A 153 8.35 23.91 -0.91
CA MET A 153 7.51 22.75 -0.58
C MET A 153 6.38 23.06 0.43
N CYS A 154 6.40 24.24 1.07
CA CYS A 154 5.40 24.62 2.06
C CYS A 154 4.16 25.24 1.39
N PRO A 155 2.99 24.55 1.35
CA PRO A 155 1.79 25.11 0.71
C PRO A 155 1.19 26.30 1.48
N VAL A 156 1.62 26.53 2.71
CA VAL A 156 1.11 27.57 3.63
C VAL A 156 2.20 28.54 4.07
N HIS A 157 3.40 28.46 3.48
CA HIS A 157 4.54 29.35 3.78
C HIS A 157 4.92 29.42 5.28
N ALA A 158 4.70 28.34 6.02
CA ALA A 158 5.01 28.22 7.44
C ALA A 158 6.52 28.07 7.73
N MET A 159 7.29 27.55 6.77
CA MET A 159 8.74 27.43 6.88
C MET A 159 9.40 28.48 5.99
N LYS A 160 10.39 29.20 6.50
CA LYS A 160 11.12 30.23 5.75
C LYS A 160 12.61 30.07 5.92
N VAL A 161 13.32 29.87 4.80
CA VAL A 161 14.79 29.85 4.82
C VAL A 161 15.29 31.30 4.87
N LYS A 162 16.09 31.62 5.89
CA LYS A 162 16.78 32.91 6.07
C LYS A 162 18.23 32.79 5.60
N GLU A 163 18.98 33.87 5.77
CA GLU A 163 20.36 33.94 5.30
C GLU A 163 21.23 32.81 5.85
N ASP A 164 21.10 32.51 7.14
CA ASP A 164 21.94 31.59 7.91
C ASP A 164 21.17 30.64 8.84
N HIS A 165 19.83 30.61 8.75
CA HIS A 165 18.97 29.75 9.57
C HIS A 165 17.59 29.52 8.91
N MET A 166 16.72 28.75 9.57
CA MET A 166 15.31 28.60 9.18
C MET A 166 14.38 29.10 10.29
N GLU A 167 13.30 29.77 9.91
CA GLU A 167 12.20 30.14 10.81
C GLU A 167 10.99 29.23 10.60
N TRP A 168 10.27 28.93 11.68
CA TRP A 168 9.03 28.17 11.68
C TRP A 168 7.87 28.97 12.28
N ASP A 169 6.88 29.31 11.46
CA ASP A 169 5.56 29.76 11.91
C ASP A 169 4.71 28.54 12.30
N ARG A 170 4.61 28.30 13.61
CA ARG A 170 3.87 27.15 14.18
C ARG A 170 2.37 27.28 14.01
N ASP A 171 1.83 28.49 14.00
CA ASP A 171 0.40 28.75 13.90
C ASP A 171 -0.10 28.54 12.46
N ALA A 172 0.74 28.85 11.47
CA ALA A 172 0.44 28.58 10.06
C ALA A 172 0.65 27.11 9.65
N CYS A 173 1.41 26.33 10.42
CA CYS A 173 1.82 24.98 10.01
C CYS A 173 0.67 23.96 10.10
N ILE A 174 0.33 23.36 8.97
CA ILE A 174 -0.75 22.36 8.85
C ILE A 174 -0.29 20.90 9.03
N GLY A 175 0.99 20.67 9.34
CA GLY A 175 1.53 19.31 9.55
C GLY A 175 1.52 18.40 8.32
N CYS A 176 1.73 18.93 7.11
CA CYS A 176 1.52 18.21 5.84
C CYS A 176 2.62 17.21 5.41
N PHE A 177 3.48 16.74 6.32
CA PHE A 177 4.64 15.86 6.06
C PHE A 177 5.74 16.36 5.11
N GLY A 178 5.56 17.47 4.39
CA GLY A 178 6.51 17.92 3.35
C GLY A 178 7.96 18.03 3.85
N HIS A 179 8.15 18.69 5.00
CA HIS A 179 9.47 18.95 5.56
C HIS A 179 10.02 17.86 6.49
N GLN A 180 9.25 16.81 6.78
CA GLN A 180 9.62 15.81 7.77
C GLN A 180 11.02 15.22 7.51
N ARG A 181 11.29 14.80 6.26
CA ARG A 181 12.59 14.20 5.90
C ARG A 181 13.74 15.22 5.96
N PRO A 182 13.66 16.41 5.32
CA PRO A 182 14.68 17.45 5.49
C PRO A 182 14.99 17.77 6.96
N PHE A 183 13.96 17.85 7.81
CA PHE A 183 14.14 18.23 9.21
C PHE A 183 14.85 17.17 10.03
N TYR A 184 14.58 15.89 9.80
CA TYR A 184 15.38 14.83 10.43
C TYR A 184 16.80 14.70 9.87
N ARG A 185 17.00 15.03 8.59
CA ARG A 185 18.34 14.96 7.94
C ARG A 185 19.27 16.06 8.48
N CYS A 186 18.71 17.24 8.75
CA CYS A 186 19.46 18.41 9.19
C CYS A 186 19.34 18.66 10.70
N ASP A 187 18.74 17.71 11.45
CA ASP A 187 18.45 17.83 12.88
C ASP A 187 17.79 19.18 13.26
N LEU A 188 16.79 19.60 12.46
CA LEU A 188 15.97 20.78 12.74
C LEU A 188 14.80 20.47 13.67
N TRP A 189 14.41 19.20 13.78
CA TRP A 189 13.37 18.75 14.71
C TRP A 189 13.98 17.87 15.80
N GLY A 190 13.52 18.11 17.03
CA GLY A 190 13.78 17.19 18.11
C GLY A 190 13.07 15.85 17.92
N ARG A 191 13.47 14.88 18.73
CA ARG A 191 12.97 13.50 18.70
C ARG A 191 12.28 13.10 20.01
N GLU A 192 12.09 14.05 20.92
CA GLU A 192 11.60 13.82 22.29
C GLU A 192 10.19 13.22 22.34
N LYS A 193 9.37 13.44 21.31
CA LYS A 193 8.00 12.91 21.22
C LYS A 193 7.83 11.83 20.15
N TYR A 194 8.92 11.41 19.53
CA TYR A 194 8.88 10.52 18.36
C TYR A 194 8.24 9.17 18.69
N GLU A 195 8.62 8.57 19.81
CA GLU A 195 8.10 7.25 20.21
C GLU A 195 6.62 7.30 20.66
N ASP A 196 6.23 8.34 21.38
CA ASP A 196 4.82 8.56 21.77
C ASP A 196 3.95 8.75 20.52
N TRP A 197 4.39 9.63 19.60
CA TRP A 197 3.69 9.87 18.33
C TRP A 197 3.52 8.59 17.52
N ARG A 198 4.58 7.77 17.38
CA ARG A 198 4.50 6.51 16.63
C ARG A 198 3.54 5.52 17.26
N THR A 199 3.59 5.37 18.59
CA THR A 199 2.71 4.44 19.32
C THR A 199 1.25 4.86 19.17
N TRP A 200 0.96 6.16 19.32
CA TRP A 200 -0.39 6.69 19.24
C TRP A 200 -0.93 6.68 17.80
N PHE A 201 -0.07 6.86 16.80
CA PHE A 201 -0.41 6.69 15.39
C PHE A 201 -0.97 5.29 15.09
N LEU A 202 -0.38 4.22 15.67
CA LEU A 202 -0.88 2.86 15.50
C LEU A 202 -2.30 2.68 16.06
N ILE A 203 -2.60 3.31 17.21
CA ILE A 203 -3.93 3.31 17.81
C ILE A 203 -4.90 4.11 16.93
N ALA A 204 -4.53 5.32 16.53
CA ALA A 204 -5.34 6.17 15.64
C ALA A 204 -5.68 5.47 14.33
N MET A 205 -4.75 4.70 13.77
CA MET A 205 -4.97 3.91 12.55
C MET A 205 -6.04 2.83 12.78
N GLY A 206 -6.00 2.14 13.93
CA GLY A 206 -7.04 1.20 14.33
C GLY A 206 -8.41 1.85 14.51
N ASP A 207 -8.47 2.99 15.23
CA ASP A 207 -9.71 3.74 15.44
C ASP A 207 -10.36 4.15 14.11
N ALA A 208 -9.58 4.76 13.21
CA ALA A 208 -10.08 5.22 11.92
C ALA A 208 -10.58 4.06 11.04
N ALA A 209 -9.83 2.94 10.99
CA ALA A 209 -10.28 1.76 10.28
C ALA A 209 -11.61 1.24 10.82
N THR A 210 -11.76 1.17 12.15
CA THR A 210 -13.02 0.79 12.81
C THR A 210 -14.16 1.74 12.42
N GLY A 211 -13.93 3.05 12.45
CA GLY A 211 -14.93 4.05 12.03
C GLY A 211 -15.43 3.80 10.61
N TYR A 212 -14.52 3.59 9.67
CA TYR A 212 -14.86 3.41 8.26
C TYR A 212 -15.55 2.07 7.97
N VAL A 213 -15.13 0.98 8.62
CA VAL A 213 -15.81 -0.31 8.53
C VAL A 213 -17.25 -0.22 9.05
N ARG A 214 -17.46 0.46 10.18
CA ARG A 214 -18.80 0.68 10.74
C ARG A 214 -19.67 1.56 9.85
N HIS A 215 -19.07 2.55 9.20
CA HIS A 215 -19.80 3.46 8.29
C HIS A 215 -20.37 2.72 7.09
N LEU A 216 -19.57 1.88 6.43
CA LEU A 216 -20.00 1.11 5.26
C LEU A 216 -20.85 -0.13 5.62
N GLY A 217 -20.75 -0.60 6.85
CA GLY A 217 -21.31 -1.89 7.27
C GLY A 217 -20.31 -3.02 6.96
N PRO A 218 -19.87 -3.80 7.97
CA PRO A 218 -18.86 -4.84 7.78
C PRO A 218 -19.28 -5.93 6.77
N GLU A 219 -20.57 -6.17 6.62
CA GLU A 219 -21.14 -7.12 5.66
C GLU A 219 -20.96 -6.70 4.19
N ASN A 220 -20.71 -5.41 3.93
CA ASN A 220 -20.55 -4.83 2.61
C ASN A 220 -19.07 -4.73 2.18
N ILE A 221 -18.14 -5.28 2.98
CA ILE A 221 -16.71 -5.20 2.73
C ILE A 221 -16.10 -6.58 2.56
N GLY A 222 -15.37 -6.78 1.46
CA GLY A 222 -14.49 -7.92 1.25
C GLY A 222 -13.03 -7.50 1.24
N TYR A 223 -12.14 -8.41 1.64
CA TYR A 223 -10.70 -8.14 1.74
C TYR A 223 -9.92 -9.17 0.92
N LEU A 224 -8.97 -8.69 0.12
CA LEU A 224 -7.99 -9.48 -0.61
C LEU A 224 -6.59 -8.95 -0.25
N THR A 225 -5.74 -9.82 0.27
CA THR A 225 -4.37 -9.46 0.67
C THR A 225 -3.37 -10.27 -0.14
N TYR A 226 -2.56 -9.58 -0.94
CA TYR A 226 -1.41 -10.14 -1.64
C TYR A 226 -0.20 -10.11 -0.70
N ALA A 227 0.21 -11.26 -0.19
CA ALA A 227 1.38 -11.43 0.66
C ALA A 227 2.54 -12.00 -0.18
N ILE A 228 3.00 -11.18 -1.12
CA ILE A 228 4.08 -11.48 -2.07
C ILE A 228 5.08 -10.34 -2.02
N ASP A 229 6.35 -10.58 -2.36
CA ASP A 229 7.40 -9.56 -2.39
C ASP A 229 7.46 -8.73 -1.09
N ILE A 230 7.35 -9.43 0.04
CA ILE A 230 7.15 -8.86 1.38
C ILE A 230 8.41 -8.11 1.83
N THR A 231 8.46 -6.81 1.55
CA THR A 231 9.63 -5.93 1.79
C THR A 231 9.59 -5.24 3.16
N PRO A 232 10.72 -4.73 3.68
CA PRO A 232 10.78 -4.15 5.02
C PRO A 232 10.10 -2.78 5.17
N ALA A 233 9.94 -2.01 4.08
CA ALA A 233 9.33 -0.67 4.08
C ALA A 233 8.08 -0.62 3.19
N CYS A 234 7.20 0.39 3.33
CA CYS A 234 5.93 0.51 2.60
C CYS A 234 6.11 0.78 1.09
N ASP A 235 5.10 0.54 0.24
CA ASP A 235 5.13 0.98 -1.18
C ASP A 235 5.08 2.50 -1.36
N CYS A 236 4.93 3.22 -0.26
CA CYS A 236 5.00 4.68 -0.23
C CYS A 236 6.43 5.23 -0.18
N VAL A 237 7.46 4.38 -0.02
CA VAL A 237 8.86 4.78 -0.12
C VAL A 237 9.35 4.74 -1.58
N PRO A 238 10.31 5.61 -1.98
CA PRO A 238 10.74 5.74 -3.38
C PRO A 238 11.59 4.55 -3.90
N GLY A 239 11.66 3.44 -3.18
CA GLY A 239 12.44 2.26 -3.56
C GLY A 239 11.96 1.02 -2.83
N SER A 240 12.35 -0.15 -3.34
CA SER A 240 12.06 -1.45 -2.73
C SER A 240 13.36 -2.14 -2.38
N ASP A 241 13.44 -2.65 -1.16
CA ASP A 241 14.58 -3.46 -0.71
C ASP A 241 14.31 -4.95 -1.01
N ARG A 242 15.25 -5.83 -0.65
CA ARG A 242 15.05 -7.27 -0.69
C ARG A 242 13.86 -7.67 0.20
N PRO A 243 12.97 -8.57 -0.27
CA PRO A 243 11.95 -9.15 0.59
C PRO A 243 12.55 -9.78 1.86
N VAL A 244 11.88 -9.58 2.99
CA VAL A 244 12.27 -10.11 4.30
C VAL A 244 11.63 -11.46 4.61
N ILE A 245 10.51 -11.76 3.96
CA ILE A 245 9.70 -12.96 4.17
C ILE A 245 9.37 -13.56 2.80
N PRO A 246 9.44 -14.91 2.63
CA PRO A 246 8.99 -15.58 1.42
C PRO A 246 7.52 -15.29 1.09
N ASN A 247 7.14 -15.47 -0.17
CA ASN A 247 5.75 -15.30 -0.60
C ASN A 247 4.84 -16.24 0.19
N LEU A 248 3.80 -15.68 0.80
CA LEU A 248 2.78 -16.39 1.59
C LEU A 248 1.50 -16.65 0.79
N GLY A 249 1.39 -16.05 -0.41
CA GLY A 249 0.29 -16.25 -1.35
C GLY A 249 -0.72 -15.09 -1.34
N VAL A 250 -1.96 -15.41 -1.68
CA VAL A 250 -3.08 -14.46 -1.69
C VAL A 250 -4.13 -14.93 -0.69
N LEU A 251 -4.49 -14.05 0.24
CA LEU A 251 -5.50 -14.30 1.25
C LEU A 251 -6.80 -13.58 0.88
N ALA A 252 -7.94 -14.16 1.26
CA ALA A 252 -9.25 -13.57 1.10
C ALA A 252 -10.04 -13.70 2.41
N SER A 253 -10.80 -12.68 2.78
CA SER A 253 -11.62 -12.67 4.00
C SER A 253 -12.79 -11.69 3.89
N ARG A 254 -13.77 -11.84 4.78
CA ARG A 254 -14.79 -10.81 5.09
C ARG A 254 -14.54 -10.07 6.40
N ASP A 255 -13.47 -10.45 7.12
CA ASP A 255 -13.07 -9.83 8.36
C ASP A 255 -11.68 -9.20 8.19
N MET A 256 -11.61 -7.88 8.41
CA MET A 256 -10.42 -7.04 8.26
C MET A 256 -9.30 -7.41 9.22
N VAL A 257 -9.65 -7.78 10.45
CA VAL A 257 -8.67 -8.12 11.48
C VAL A 257 -8.15 -9.52 11.23
N ALA A 258 -9.04 -10.47 10.92
CA ALA A 258 -8.68 -11.86 10.72
C ALA A 258 -7.69 -12.04 9.56
N ILE A 259 -7.85 -11.30 8.45
CA ILE A 259 -6.94 -11.43 7.29
C ILE A 259 -5.52 -10.90 7.59
N ASP A 260 -5.42 -9.81 8.34
CA ASP A 260 -4.13 -9.23 8.72
C ASP A 260 -3.45 -10.09 9.81
N VAL A 261 -4.20 -10.60 10.78
CA VAL A 261 -3.70 -11.54 11.81
C VAL A 261 -3.23 -12.85 11.16
N ALA A 262 -3.99 -13.41 10.23
CA ALA A 262 -3.59 -14.61 9.49
C ALA A 262 -2.28 -14.37 8.71
N ALA A 263 -2.13 -13.22 8.05
CA ALA A 263 -0.92 -12.86 7.33
C ALA A 263 0.29 -12.69 8.28
N LEU A 264 0.11 -12.06 9.45
CA LEU A 264 1.14 -11.93 10.49
C LEU A 264 1.56 -13.29 11.04
N ASP A 265 0.62 -14.16 11.39
CA ASP A 265 0.92 -15.50 11.89
C ASP A 265 1.67 -16.35 10.85
N MET A 266 1.31 -16.23 9.57
CA MET A 266 2.03 -16.89 8.47
C MET A 266 3.44 -16.32 8.30
N ALA A 267 3.59 -15.00 8.42
CA ALA A 267 4.88 -14.30 8.39
C ALA A 267 5.82 -14.71 9.52
N ASP A 268 5.29 -14.86 10.74
CA ASP A 268 6.06 -15.28 11.90
C ASP A 268 6.54 -16.73 11.73
N LYS A 269 5.68 -17.62 11.21
CA LYS A 269 6.02 -19.03 10.93
C LYS A 269 7.00 -19.23 9.76
N ALA A 270 7.14 -18.27 8.87
CA ALA A 270 8.08 -18.34 7.77
C ALA A 270 9.52 -18.04 8.24
N PRO A 271 10.57 -18.61 7.60
CA PRO A 271 11.93 -18.15 7.81
C PRO A 271 12.15 -16.76 7.20
N GLY A 272 13.14 -16.03 7.68
CA GLY A 272 13.63 -14.82 7.02
C GLY A 272 14.38 -15.13 5.72
N ILE A 273 14.52 -14.15 4.84
CA ILE A 273 15.27 -14.28 3.58
C ILE A 273 16.73 -13.83 3.79
N PRO A 274 17.74 -14.62 3.38
CA PRO A 274 19.15 -14.23 3.51
C PRO A 274 19.51 -12.92 2.80
N GLY A 275 20.36 -12.11 3.41
CA GLY A 275 20.77 -10.77 3.00
C GLY A 275 19.63 -9.75 2.93
N SER A 276 18.57 -9.97 3.70
CA SER A 276 17.48 -9.00 3.91
C SER A 276 17.60 -8.33 5.28
N ALA A 277 16.77 -7.33 5.55
CA ALA A 277 16.68 -6.71 6.87
C ALA A 277 16.33 -7.70 8.01
N ALA A 278 15.79 -8.89 7.72
CA ALA A 278 15.61 -9.93 8.72
C ALA A 278 16.94 -10.50 9.22
N GLU A 279 17.95 -10.62 8.34
CA GLU A 279 19.30 -11.07 8.71
C GLU A 279 20.03 -9.98 9.50
N GLU A 280 19.94 -8.72 9.06
CA GLU A 280 20.54 -7.57 9.76
C GLU A 280 20.02 -7.39 11.19
N LYS A 281 18.76 -7.82 11.43
CA LYS A 281 18.09 -7.78 12.72
C LYS A 281 18.16 -9.09 13.49
N GLU A 282 18.88 -10.09 12.96
CA GLU A 282 19.05 -11.40 13.59
C GLU A 282 17.72 -12.13 13.89
N VAL A 283 16.71 -11.97 13.01
CA VAL A 283 15.35 -12.55 13.15
C VAL A 283 14.99 -13.47 11.99
N MET A 284 15.91 -14.36 11.66
CA MET A 284 15.76 -15.31 10.54
C MET A 284 14.89 -16.52 10.89
N ASP A 285 14.78 -16.87 12.17
CA ASP A 285 14.15 -18.11 12.59
C ASP A 285 12.61 -18.04 12.54
N PRO A 286 11.93 -19.13 12.10
CA PRO A 286 10.50 -19.32 12.31
C PRO A 286 10.09 -19.10 13.77
N GLY A 287 8.99 -18.39 13.98
CA GLY A 287 8.50 -17.95 15.29
C GLY A 287 8.96 -16.56 15.72
N SER A 288 9.86 -15.92 14.95
CA SER A 288 10.31 -14.55 15.21
C SER A 288 9.39 -13.52 14.56
N GLU A 289 8.98 -12.50 15.33
CA GLU A 289 8.22 -11.34 14.84
C GLU A 289 9.11 -10.39 14.03
N LYS A 290 9.26 -10.66 12.74
CA LYS A 290 10.20 -9.95 11.87
C LYS A 290 9.88 -8.46 11.76
N PHE A 291 8.61 -8.09 11.59
CA PHE A 291 8.24 -6.68 11.46
C PHE A 291 8.44 -5.92 12.78
N THR A 292 8.10 -6.53 13.92
CA THR A 292 8.36 -5.95 15.23
C THR A 292 9.84 -5.64 15.41
N SER A 293 10.73 -6.59 15.10
CA SER A 293 12.18 -6.41 15.28
C SER A 293 12.81 -5.44 14.27
N ILE A 294 12.32 -5.39 13.04
CA ILE A 294 12.78 -4.44 12.02
C ILE A 294 12.43 -3.00 12.42
N VAL A 295 11.21 -2.79 12.92
CA VAL A 295 10.64 -1.46 13.14
C VAL A 295 10.83 -0.95 14.57
N GLY A 296 10.97 -1.86 15.54
CA GLY A 296 11.10 -1.57 16.97
C GLY A 296 9.76 -1.32 17.69
N MET A 297 8.64 -1.74 17.09
CA MET A 297 7.29 -1.54 17.66
C MET A 297 6.43 -2.77 17.42
N SER A 298 5.49 -3.06 18.34
CA SER A 298 4.66 -4.25 18.24
C SER A 298 3.77 -4.25 17.00
N GLN A 299 3.82 -5.34 16.21
CA GLN A 299 2.94 -5.58 15.06
C GLN A 299 1.46 -5.80 15.44
N TRP A 300 1.13 -5.91 16.73
CA TRP A 300 -0.22 -6.26 17.18
C TRP A 300 -1.11 -5.06 17.53
N VAL A 301 -0.55 -3.85 17.67
CA VAL A 301 -1.27 -2.69 18.21
C VAL A 301 -2.52 -2.36 17.38
N THR A 302 -2.37 -2.32 16.05
CA THR A 302 -3.46 -1.95 15.13
C THR A 302 -4.57 -2.99 15.09
N ALA A 303 -4.20 -4.28 14.98
CA ALA A 303 -5.14 -5.40 15.02
C ALA A 303 -5.86 -5.50 16.36
N ASN A 304 -5.15 -5.33 17.48
CA ASN A 304 -5.76 -5.32 18.81
C ASN A 304 -6.71 -4.15 19.01
N THR A 305 -6.37 -2.96 18.48
CA THR A 305 -7.25 -1.78 18.54
C THR A 305 -8.54 -2.04 17.78
N ALA A 306 -8.45 -2.50 16.53
CA ALA A 306 -9.62 -2.79 15.70
C ALA A 306 -10.49 -3.92 16.29
N ALA A 307 -9.87 -4.99 16.80
CA ALA A 307 -10.59 -6.07 17.49
C ALA A 307 -11.28 -5.59 18.77
N ARG A 308 -10.61 -4.75 19.57
CA ARG A 308 -11.15 -4.20 20.81
C ARG A 308 -12.41 -3.36 20.58
N LEU A 309 -12.45 -2.65 19.45
CA LEU A 309 -13.60 -1.87 19.00
C LEU A 309 -14.62 -2.70 18.20
N GLY A 310 -14.42 -4.00 18.03
CA GLY A 310 -15.37 -4.88 17.35
C GLY A 310 -15.48 -4.66 15.84
N ALA A 311 -14.41 -4.17 15.19
CA ALA A 311 -14.33 -4.07 13.72
C ALA A 311 -13.85 -5.37 13.04
N GLY A 312 -13.59 -6.42 13.82
CA GLY A 312 -13.20 -7.73 13.35
C GLY A 312 -12.71 -8.63 14.48
N SER A 313 -12.35 -9.87 14.15
CA SER A 313 -11.86 -10.88 15.08
C SER A 313 -10.40 -11.23 14.83
N LYS A 314 -9.69 -11.60 15.90
CA LYS A 314 -8.36 -12.24 15.80
C LYS A 314 -8.45 -13.74 15.61
N ASP A 315 -9.64 -14.33 15.81
CA ASP A 315 -9.88 -15.74 15.57
C ASP A 315 -10.16 -15.96 14.08
N TYR A 316 -9.49 -16.93 13.49
CA TYR A 316 -9.65 -17.28 12.09
C TYR A 316 -9.40 -18.77 11.85
N GLU A 317 -9.93 -19.28 10.74
CA GLU A 317 -9.62 -20.61 10.21
C GLU A 317 -9.05 -20.43 8.80
N LEU A 318 -7.88 -21.03 8.53
CA LEU A 318 -7.31 -21.06 7.20
C LEU A 318 -7.93 -22.19 6.39
N VAL A 319 -8.74 -21.82 5.40
CA VAL A 319 -9.30 -22.73 4.42
C VAL A 319 -8.50 -22.62 3.13
N GLN A 320 -7.83 -23.70 2.72
CA GLN A 320 -7.22 -23.77 1.40
C GLN A 320 -8.29 -24.15 0.38
N PRO A 321 -8.60 -23.28 -0.61
CA PRO A 321 -9.56 -23.63 -1.64
C PRO A 321 -9.00 -24.74 -2.53
N PRO A 322 -9.86 -25.62 -3.07
CA PRO A 322 -9.42 -26.59 -4.07
C PRO A 322 -8.91 -25.85 -5.31
N VAL A 323 -7.88 -26.40 -5.95
CA VAL A 323 -7.46 -25.95 -7.27
C VAL A 323 -8.54 -26.40 -8.26
N SER A 324 -9.01 -25.48 -9.11
CA SER A 324 -9.98 -25.82 -10.16
C SER A 324 -9.34 -26.80 -11.15
N ASP A 325 -9.98 -27.94 -11.39
CA ASP A 325 -9.59 -28.90 -12.43
C ASP A 325 -9.97 -28.39 -13.85
N ASP A 326 -10.74 -27.31 -13.94
CA ASP A 326 -11.11 -26.67 -15.22
C ASP A 326 -9.97 -25.76 -15.71
N GLU A 327 -9.02 -26.34 -16.45
CA GLU A 327 -7.93 -25.60 -17.11
C GLU A 327 -8.46 -24.47 -18.03
N ALA A 328 -9.64 -24.64 -18.62
CA ALA A 328 -10.19 -23.65 -19.56
C ALA A 328 -10.56 -22.34 -18.85
N ALA A 329 -10.90 -22.39 -17.56
CA ALA A 329 -11.15 -21.20 -16.74
C ALA A 329 -9.92 -20.29 -16.59
N PHE A 330 -8.71 -20.81 -16.82
CA PHE A 330 -7.45 -20.06 -16.77
C PHE A 330 -6.93 -19.65 -18.15
N CYS A 331 -7.61 -20.05 -19.23
CA CYS A 331 -7.22 -19.75 -20.59
C CYS A 331 -7.74 -18.38 -21.06
N TYR A 332 -7.16 -17.87 -22.15
CA TYR A 332 -7.53 -16.57 -22.71
C TYR A 332 -9.04 -16.51 -23.03
N PRO A 333 -9.78 -15.45 -22.66
CA PRO A 333 -11.26 -15.45 -22.66
C PRO A 333 -11.93 -15.68 -24.03
N ARG A 334 -11.19 -15.53 -25.13
CA ARG A 334 -11.70 -15.80 -26.49
C ARG A 334 -11.65 -17.28 -26.87
N PHE A 335 -10.90 -18.09 -26.13
CA PHE A 335 -10.84 -19.52 -26.31
C PHE A 335 -11.93 -20.18 -25.48
N SER A 336 -12.58 -21.16 -26.10
CA SER A 336 -13.67 -21.95 -25.52
C SER A 336 -13.65 -23.33 -26.15
N PRO A 337 -14.32 -24.34 -25.58
CA PRO A 337 -14.48 -25.65 -26.23
C PRO A 337 -15.02 -25.55 -27.67
N GLU A 338 -15.89 -24.58 -27.96
CA GLU A 338 -16.46 -24.34 -29.29
C GLU A 338 -15.53 -23.55 -30.21
N ARG A 339 -14.60 -22.77 -29.66
CA ARG A 339 -13.64 -21.94 -30.40
C ARG A 339 -12.22 -22.07 -29.81
N PRO A 340 -11.61 -23.26 -29.86
CA PRO A 340 -10.24 -23.44 -29.43
C PRO A 340 -9.28 -22.73 -30.39
N SER A 341 -7.99 -22.67 -30.07
CA SER A 341 -6.96 -22.06 -30.94
C SER A 341 -7.02 -22.59 -32.38
N GLY A 342 -7.23 -23.91 -32.55
CA GLY A 342 -7.37 -24.57 -33.84
C GLY A 342 -8.52 -24.05 -34.71
N TYR A 343 -9.62 -23.57 -34.13
CA TYR A 343 -10.74 -22.97 -34.88
C TYR A 343 -10.27 -21.72 -35.64
N TYR A 344 -9.58 -20.82 -34.95
CA TYR A 344 -9.05 -19.58 -35.55
C TYR A 344 -7.91 -19.87 -36.53
N LEU A 345 -7.01 -20.80 -36.18
CA LEU A 345 -5.91 -21.20 -37.04
C LEU A 345 -6.41 -21.88 -38.33
N GLY A 346 -7.45 -22.72 -38.24
CA GLY A 346 -8.05 -23.41 -39.38
C GLY A 346 -8.52 -22.45 -40.47
N GLN A 347 -9.21 -21.36 -40.09
CA GLN A 347 -9.62 -20.31 -41.03
C GLN A 347 -8.43 -19.67 -41.74
N GLY A 348 -7.31 -19.49 -41.03
CA GLY A 348 -6.06 -19.00 -41.61
C GLY A 348 -5.44 -20.02 -42.57
N VAL A 349 -5.38 -21.29 -42.17
CA VAL A 349 -4.80 -22.38 -42.98
C VAL A 349 -5.60 -22.60 -44.26
N GLU A 350 -6.94 -22.56 -44.21
CA GLU A 350 -7.79 -22.64 -45.40
C GLU A 350 -7.53 -21.49 -46.38
N LYS A 351 -7.28 -20.28 -45.86
CA LYS A 351 -7.08 -19.08 -46.67
C LYS A 351 -5.67 -18.93 -47.23
N PHE A 352 -4.66 -19.28 -46.44
CA PHE A 352 -3.25 -18.96 -46.73
C PHE A 352 -2.39 -20.21 -46.96
N GLY A 353 -2.94 -21.41 -46.82
CA GLY A 353 -2.19 -22.65 -46.80
C GLY A 353 -1.65 -22.99 -45.41
N GLY A 354 -1.29 -24.26 -45.21
CA GLY A 354 -0.66 -24.71 -43.97
C GLY A 354 0.74 -24.14 -43.79
N TRP A 355 1.31 -24.30 -42.59
CA TRP A 355 2.66 -23.81 -42.27
C TRP A 355 3.78 -24.70 -42.81
N VAL A 356 3.44 -25.88 -43.33
CA VAL A 356 4.40 -26.82 -43.90
C VAL A 356 4.69 -26.41 -45.34
N PRO A 357 5.94 -26.06 -45.67
CA PRO A 357 6.29 -25.68 -47.04
C PRO A 357 6.15 -26.87 -47.98
N GLU A 358 5.99 -26.58 -49.27
CA GLU A 358 5.98 -27.61 -50.31
C GLU A 358 7.31 -28.38 -50.29
N GLY A 359 7.22 -29.72 -50.23
CA GLY A 359 8.38 -30.60 -50.05
C GLY A 359 8.81 -30.82 -48.59
N GLY A 360 8.09 -30.25 -47.62
CA GLY A 360 8.36 -30.42 -46.19
C GLY A 360 9.54 -29.60 -45.67
N PHE A 361 9.75 -29.67 -44.36
CA PHE A 361 10.90 -29.03 -43.72
C PHE A 361 12.20 -29.81 -44.00
N ARG A 362 13.33 -29.10 -44.04
CA ARG A 362 14.65 -29.69 -44.26
C ARG A 362 15.35 -29.90 -42.93
N TYR A 363 15.74 -31.13 -42.65
CA TYR A 363 16.45 -31.53 -41.44
C TYR A 363 17.68 -32.35 -41.79
N ASN A 364 18.69 -32.32 -40.90
CA ASN A 364 19.63 -33.44 -40.85
C ASN A 364 18.89 -34.62 -40.21
N MET A 365 18.93 -35.79 -40.85
CA MET A 365 18.24 -36.98 -40.34
C MET A 365 18.79 -37.44 -38.98
N GLU A 366 20.04 -37.08 -38.70
CA GLU A 366 20.67 -37.16 -37.40
C GLU A 366 21.27 -35.78 -37.06
N PRO A 367 21.18 -35.30 -35.81
CA PRO A 367 21.89 -34.09 -35.40
C PRO A 367 23.36 -34.17 -35.78
N SER A 368 23.93 -33.09 -36.31
CA SER A 368 25.33 -33.06 -36.74
C SER A 368 26.34 -33.18 -35.59
N ILE A 369 25.85 -33.05 -34.35
CA ILE A 369 26.61 -33.16 -33.11
C ILE A 369 25.77 -34.03 -32.15
N PRO A 370 26.36 -35.03 -31.46
CA PRO A 370 25.62 -35.83 -30.49
C PRO A 370 25.09 -34.98 -29.33
N TYR A 371 23.89 -35.31 -28.84
CA TYR A 371 23.33 -34.67 -27.63
C TYR A 371 24.31 -34.73 -26.45
N SER A 372 25.06 -35.82 -26.31
CA SER A 372 26.05 -36.02 -25.25
C SER A 372 27.25 -35.07 -25.30
N GLU A 373 27.48 -34.42 -26.43
CA GLU A 373 28.46 -33.34 -26.57
C GLU A 373 27.85 -31.99 -26.15
N LEU A 374 26.57 -31.78 -26.44
CA LEU A 374 25.84 -30.56 -26.11
C LEU A 374 25.37 -30.49 -24.66
N GLU A 375 25.25 -31.62 -23.95
CA GLU A 375 24.85 -31.67 -22.54
C GLU A 375 25.99 -31.41 -21.55
N LYS A 376 27.23 -31.30 -22.06
CA LYS A 376 28.40 -30.99 -21.24
C LYS A 376 28.47 -29.48 -21.00
N ARG A 377 28.70 -29.10 -19.74
CA ARG A 377 28.81 -27.72 -19.29
C ARG A 377 30.09 -27.04 -19.75
#